data_AF-A0A3D0XCF6-F1
#
_entry.id   AF-A0A3D0XCF6-F1
#
_cell.length_a   1.000
_cell.length_b   1.000
_cell.length_c   1.000
_cell.angle_alpha   90.00
_cell.angle_beta   90.00
_cell.angle_gamma   90.00
#
_symmetry.space_group_name_H-M   'P 1'
#
loop_
_entity.id
_entity.type
_entity.pdbx_description
1 polymer ?
#
loop_
_entity_poly.entity_id
_entity_poly.type
_entity_poly.pdbx_seq_one_letter_code
_entity_poly.pdbx_strand_id
1 'polypeptide(L)'
;MKWISVKDRLPKRPPSRINKNGQEIFKSSDRFIVTDSDGRVFEADYNYHYKSFWNVNSLNKIEVVAYMPLPQPYKPKNVISHRDKRKI
;
A
#
# COMPACT_ATOMS: atom_id res chain seq x y z
N MET A 1 4.24 -12.64 -11.67
CA MET A 1 3.26 -12.28 -10.61
C MET A 1 1.93 -11.95 -11.27
N LYS A 2 0.79 -12.23 -10.63
CA LYS A 2 -0.56 -12.04 -11.18
C LYS A 2 -1.29 -10.93 -10.41
N TRP A 3 -1.98 -10.04 -11.12
CA TRP A 3 -2.86 -9.04 -10.53
C TRP A 3 -4.07 -9.69 -9.84
N ILE A 4 -4.42 -9.22 -8.65
CA ILE A 4 -5.58 -9.63 -7.87
C ILE A 4 -6.55 -8.46 -7.84
N SER A 5 -7.77 -8.66 -8.32
CA SER A 5 -8.77 -7.58 -8.29
C SER A 5 -9.26 -7.36 -6.86
N VAL A 6 -9.39 -6.09 -6.45
CA VAL A 6 -9.91 -5.75 -5.11
C VAL A 6 -11.36 -6.17 -4.90
N LYS A 7 -12.16 -6.24 -5.96
CA LYS A 7 -13.54 -6.76 -5.88
C LYS A 7 -13.58 -8.25 -5.54
N ASP A 8 -12.56 -9.00 -5.94
CA ASP A 8 -12.50 -10.44 -5.72
C ASP A 8 -11.91 -10.73 -4.35
N ARG A 9 -10.94 -9.93 -3.92
CA ARG A 9 -10.21 -10.16 -2.67
C ARG A 9 -9.53 -8.89 -2.20
N LEU A 10 -9.59 -8.59 -0.91
CA LEU A 10 -8.74 -7.58 -0.27
C LEU A 10 -7.44 -8.20 0.26
N PRO A 11 -6.39 -7.38 0.49
CA PRO A 11 -5.19 -7.82 1.18
C PRO A 11 -5.46 -8.57 2.48
N LYS A 12 -4.60 -9.54 2.79
CA LYS A 12 -4.71 -10.32 4.04
C LYS A 12 -4.15 -9.50 5.20
N ARG A 13 -4.95 -9.33 6.27
CA ARG A 13 -4.51 -8.62 7.48
C ARG A 13 -3.28 -9.31 8.09
N PRO A 14 -2.18 -8.59 8.35
CA PRO A 14 -1.05 -9.16 9.07
C PRO A 14 -1.46 -9.47 10.52
N PRO A 15 -0.78 -10.41 11.20
CA PRO A 15 -1.07 -10.72 12.58
C PRO A 15 -0.90 -9.48 13.46
N SER A 16 -1.89 -9.24 14.29
CA SER A 16 -1.91 -8.17 15.30
C SER A 16 -0.82 -8.42 16.34
N ARG A 17 -0.04 -7.39 16.68
CA ARG A 17 0.77 -7.38 17.90
C ARG A 17 0.09 -6.50 18.93
N ILE A 18 -0.02 -7.03 20.14
CA ILE A 18 -0.53 -6.29 21.29
C ILE A 18 0.65 -5.63 22.00
N ASN A 19 0.58 -4.32 22.27
CA ASN A 19 1.59 -3.63 23.07
C ASN A 19 1.41 -3.93 24.57
N LYS A 20 2.36 -3.46 25.39
CA LYS A 20 2.30 -3.58 26.86
C LYS A 20 1.05 -2.96 27.52
N ASN A 21 0.32 -2.10 26.80
CA ASN A 21 -0.90 -1.45 27.26
C ASN A 21 -2.17 -2.18 26.76
N GLY A 22 -2.06 -3.37 26.17
CA GLY A 22 -3.20 -4.11 25.62
C GLY A 22 -3.73 -3.59 24.28
N GLN A 23 -3.03 -2.64 23.63
CA GLN A 23 -3.49 -2.04 22.37
C GLN A 23 -2.90 -2.78 21.17
N GLU A 24 -3.72 -2.97 20.14
CA GLU A 24 -3.28 -3.48 18.85
C GLU A 24 -2.42 -2.46 18.08
N ILE A 25 -1.21 -2.85 17.67
CA ILE A 25 -0.20 -1.95 17.08
C ILE A 25 -0.29 -1.85 15.55
N PHE A 26 -0.89 -2.80 14.83
CA PHE A 26 -0.86 -2.79 13.36
C PHE A 26 -2.18 -2.35 12.73
N LYS A 27 -2.12 -1.26 11.94
CA LYS A 27 -3.26 -0.71 11.20
C LYS A 27 -3.15 -0.87 9.68
N SER A 28 -1.94 -1.11 9.17
CA SER A 28 -1.64 -1.22 7.73
C SER A 28 -1.14 -2.61 7.36
N SER A 29 -1.40 -3.02 6.12
CA SER A 29 -0.85 -4.22 5.51
C SER A 29 0.64 -4.08 5.17
N ASP A 30 1.22 -5.15 4.65
CA ASP A 30 2.42 -5.05 3.80
C ASP A 30 2.19 -4.11 2.62
N ARG A 31 3.27 -3.66 1.99
CA ARG A 31 3.22 -2.82 0.79
C ARG A 31 2.92 -3.65 -0.45
N PHE A 32 2.11 -3.09 -1.33
CA PHE A 32 1.69 -3.67 -2.60
C PHE A 32 2.04 -2.75 -3.76
N ILE A 33 2.14 -3.35 -4.96
CA ILE A 33 1.95 -2.60 -6.20
C ILE A 33 0.46 -2.63 -6.52
N VAL A 34 -0.12 -1.47 -6.79
CA VAL A 34 -1.55 -1.30 -7.07
C VAL A 34 -1.74 -0.59 -8.41
N THR A 35 -2.90 -0.78 -9.02
CA THR A 35 -3.34 0.00 -10.18
C THR A 35 -4.71 0.62 -9.95
N ASP A 36 -4.90 1.83 -10.46
CA ASP A 36 -6.23 2.47 -10.56
C ASP A 36 -6.94 2.07 -11.87
N SER A 37 -8.16 2.58 -12.07
CA SER A 37 -8.96 2.36 -13.28
C SER A 37 -8.36 2.98 -14.54
N ASP A 38 -7.49 3.97 -14.39
CA ASP A 38 -6.77 4.63 -15.49
C ASP A 38 -5.50 3.85 -15.91
N GLY A 39 -5.20 2.74 -15.22
CA GLY A 39 -4.00 1.92 -15.47
C GLY A 39 -2.71 2.49 -14.87
N ARG A 40 -2.79 3.52 -14.02
CA ARG A 40 -1.63 4.08 -13.33
C ARG A 40 -1.22 3.17 -12.19
N VAL A 41 0.10 3.01 -12.02
CA VAL A 41 0.68 2.08 -11.06
C VAL A 41 1.31 2.83 -9.88
N PHE A 42 1.01 2.38 -8.66
CA PHE A 42 1.51 2.98 -7.43
C PHE A 42 2.03 1.91 -6.46
N GLU A 43 2.89 2.33 -5.54
CA GLU A 43 3.18 1.56 -4.33
C GLU A 43 2.23 2.05 -3.22
N ALA A 44 1.52 1.13 -2.58
CA ALA A 44 0.52 1.47 -1.57
C ALA A 44 0.48 0.46 -0.43
N ASP A 45 0.07 0.90 0.75
CA ASP A 45 -0.35 0.06 1.86
C ASP A 45 -1.88 0.10 2.01
N TYR A 46 -2.46 -1.02 2.42
CA TYR A 46 -3.88 -1.14 2.69
C TYR A 46 -4.14 -0.90 4.18
N ASN A 47 -4.94 0.13 4.45
CA ASN A 47 -5.37 0.43 5.80
C ASN A 47 -6.66 -0.34 6.12
N TYR A 48 -6.61 -1.25 7.09
CA TYR A 48 -7.76 -2.09 7.44
C TYR A 48 -8.86 -1.34 8.18
N HIS A 49 -8.52 -0.23 8.86
CA HIS A 49 -9.50 0.58 9.57
C HIS A 49 -10.35 1.40 8.58
N TYR A 50 -9.70 2.09 7.65
CA TYR A 50 -10.38 2.90 6.63
C TYR A 50 -10.84 2.09 5.41
N LYS A 51 -10.46 0.81 5.34
CA LYS A 51 -10.70 -0.08 4.19
C LYS A 51 -10.26 0.54 2.86
N SER A 52 -9.08 1.15 2.84
CA SER A 52 -8.60 1.92 1.70
C SER A 52 -7.10 1.76 1.48
N PHE A 53 -6.67 1.86 0.22
CA PHE A 53 -5.26 1.94 -0.15
C PHE A 53 -4.75 3.38 -0.03
N TRP A 54 -3.56 3.52 0.53
CA TRP A 54 -2.85 4.80 0.65
C TRP A 54 -1.54 4.71 -0.10
N ASN A 55 -1.24 5.73 -0.91
CA ASN A 55 0.04 5.80 -1.61
C ASN A 55 1.17 5.90 -0.58
N VAL A 56 2.25 5.13 -0.71
CA VAL A 56 3.36 5.24 0.25
C VAL A 56 4.19 6.51 0.05
N ASN A 57 4.10 7.12 -1.14
CA ASN A 57 4.84 8.31 -1.54
C ASN A 57 4.01 9.61 -1.44
N SER A 58 2.72 9.51 -1.09
CA SER A 58 1.86 10.67 -0.85
C SER A 58 0.79 10.33 0.19
N LEU A 59 0.36 11.29 1.01
CA LEU A 59 -0.73 11.08 1.98
C LEU A 59 -2.11 11.05 1.31
N ASN A 60 -2.21 10.46 0.11
CA ASN A 60 -3.42 10.40 -0.69
C ASN A 60 -3.97 8.98 -0.71
N LYS A 61 -5.30 8.89 -0.55
CA LYS A 61 -6.04 7.67 -0.87
C LYS A 61 -6.04 7.46 -2.38
N ILE A 62 -5.96 6.20 -2.80
CA ILE A 62 -6.05 5.82 -4.21
C ILE A 62 -7.25 4.89 -4.38
N GLU A 63 -8.05 5.14 -5.41
CA GLU A 63 -9.07 4.20 -5.85
C GLU A 63 -8.40 3.08 -6.66
N VAL A 64 -8.18 1.95 -5.99
CA VAL A 64 -7.45 0.80 -6.55
C VAL A 64 -8.44 -0.20 -7.14
N VAL A 65 -8.16 -0.73 -8.32
CA VAL A 65 -8.95 -1.80 -8.97
C VAL A 65 -8.28 -3.18 -8.90
N ALA A 66 -6.95 -3.21 -8.77
CA ALA A 66 -6.18 -4.43 -8.55
C ALA A 66 -4.86 -4.18 -7.83
N TYR A 67 -4.33 -5.21 -7.17
CA TYR A 67 -3.03 -5.17 -6.50
C TYR A 67 -2.23 -6.46 -6.72
N MET A 68 -0.93 -6.39 -6.46
CA MET A 68 -0.06 -7.56 -6.35
C MET A 68 1.02 -7.33 -5.27
N PRO A 69 1.52 -8.41 -4.63
CA PRO A 69 2.67 -8.32 -3.72
C PRO A 69 3.90 -7.74 -4.42
N LEU A 70 4.77 -7.08 -3.66
CA LEU A 70 6.05 -6.59 -4.18
C LEU A 70 6.92 -7.76 -4.68
N PRO A 71 7.44 -7.72 -5.92
CA PRO A 71 8.37 -8.73 -6.42
C PRO A 71 9.66 -8.71 -5.61
N GLN A 72 10.07 -9.83 -5.00
CA GLN A 72 11.34 -9.92 -4.29
C GLN A 72 12.47 -10.40 -5.23
N PRO A 73 13.66 -9.77 -5.22
CA PRO A 73 14.00 -8.53 -4.51
C PRO A 73 13.39 -7.29 -5.20
N TYR A 74 12.69 -6.45 -4.44
CA TYR A 74 12.10 -5.23 -4.96
C TYR A 74 13.14 -4.11 -4.90
N LYS A 75 13.51 -3.56 -6.06
CA LYS A 75 14.25 -2.30 -6.16
C LYS A 75 13.33 -1.25 -6.78
N PRO A 76 12.86 -0.25 -6.03
CA PRO A 76 12.02 0.79 -6.61
C PRO A 76 12.82 1.55 -7.68
N LYS A 77 12.29 1.61 -8.91
CA LYS A 77 12.84 2.48 -9.96
C LYS A 77 12.38 3.91 -9.64
N ASN A 78 13.32 4.76 -9.23
CA ASN A 78 13.14 6.20 -8.99
C ASN A 78 12.03 6.56 -7.99
N VAL A 79 12.35 6.42 -6.70
CA VAL A 79 11.62 7.15 -5.65
C VAL A 79 12.01 8.62 -5.78
N ILE A 80 11.20 9.44 -6.46
CA ILE A 80 11.25 10.89 -6.23
C ILE A 80 10.69 11.06 -4.82
N SER A 81 11.58 11.16 -3.84
CA SER A 81 11.16 11.36 -2.47
C SER A 81 10.45 12.71 -2.39
N HIS A 82 9.42 12.83 -1.54
CA HIS A 82 8.77 14.12 -1.30
C HIS A 82 9.76 15.21 -0.82
N ARG A 83 10.95 14.80 -0.36
CA ARG A 83 12.08 15.65 0.00
C ARG A 83 12.72 16.35 -1.21
N ASP A 84 12.70 15.72 -2.38
CA ASP A 84 13.27 16.28 -3.61
C ASP A 84 12.39 17.37 -4.21
N LYS A 85 11.08 17.39 -3.88
CA LYS A 85 10.15 18.45 -4.31
C LYS A 85 10.35 19.78 -3.58
N ARG A 86 11.15 19.84 -2.50
CA ARG A 86 11.45 21.08 -1.75
C ARG A 86 12.76 21.76 -2.20
N LYS A 87 13.37 21.31 -3.29
CA LYS A 87 14.64 21.86 -3.83
C LYS A 87 14.51 22.51 -5.22
N ILE A 88 13.30 22.96 -5.59
CA ILE A 88 13.08 23.81 -6.76
C ILE A 88 12.60 25.17 -6.28
#